data_AF-A0A816SXA4-F1
#
_entry.id   AF-A0A816SXA4-F1
#
_cell.length_a   1.000
_cell.length_b   1.000
_cell.length_c   1.000
_cell.angle_alpha   90.00
_cell.angle_beta   90.00
_cell.angle_gamma   90.00
#
_symmetry.space_group_name_H-M   'P 1'
#
loop_
_entity.id
_entity.type
_entity.pdbx_description
1 polymer ?
#
loop_
_entity_poly.entity_id
_entity_poly.type
_entity_poly.pdbx_seq_one_letter_code
_entity_poly.pdbx_strand_id
1 'polypeptide(L)'
;MYRKKNEYKKDLDKIASTFKDTFYPSSTFRIPRDLKLYSVYKANELKIFLLFGFLIFNEILTPGRYDHFLCLAFAAHLIETSTHDQSTHHDIHNLLHEFYTRFELLYTKKQAKPVIYALIHSADTVKKYGPGHNYSTFEFESTVATLTRTIHNGNKPTVEMLNNVDLLQKTWLATNDPSFPYEMQLFDHQIHGNIRYSAPTCLSDLYNQRKARLYKKCLSIRL
;
A
#
# COMPACT_ATOMS: atom_id res chain seq x y z
N MET A 1 -7.09 -15.11 -32.26
CA MET A 1 -7.60 -14.34 -31.10
C MET A 1 -7.89 -15.21 -29.87
N TYR A 2 -8.42 -16.43 -30.02
CA TYR A 2 -8.76 -17.34 -28.90
C TYR A 2 -7.55 -17.87 -28.09
N ARG A 3 -6.39 -18.09 -28.73
CA ARG A 3 -5.18 -18.65 -28.07
C ARG A 3 -4.61 -17.75 -26.96
N LYS A 4 -4.62 -16.43 -27.15
CA LYS A 4 -4.17 -15.46 -26.12
C LYS A 4 -5.10 -15.39 -24.90
N LYS A 5 -6.41 -15.63 -25.09
CA LYS A 5 -7.41 -15.51 -24.01
C LYS A 5 -7.23 -16.61 -22.95
N ASN A 6 -6.86 -17.82 -23.37
CA ASN A 6 -6.53 -18.92 -22.44
C ASN A 6 -5.21 -18.71 -21.71
N GLU A 7 -4.23 -18.10 -22.38
CA GLU A 7 -2.94 -17.74 -21.77
C GLU A 7 -3.12 -16.68 -20.68
N TYR A 8 -3.85 -15.60 -20.96
CA TYR A 8 -4.19 -14.59 -19.94
C TYR A 8 -4.99 -15.17 -18.77
N LYS A 9 -5.91 -16.11 -19.04
CA LYS A 9 -6.67 -16.76 -17.97
C LYS A 9 -5.75 -17.59 -17.07
N LYS A 10 -4.83 -18.36 -17.65
CA LYS A 10 -3.82 -19.14 -16.92
C LYS A 10 -2.92 -18.23 -16.08
N ASP A 11 -2.48 -17.11 -16.62
CA ASP A 11 -1.66 -16.12 -15.90
C ASP A 11 -2.43 -15.51 -14.74
N LEU A 12 -3.70 -15.15 -14.92
CA LEU A 12 -4.57 -14.64 -13.85
C LEU A 12 -4.77 -15.67 -12.75
N ASP A 13 -5.04 -16.93 -13.11
CA ASP A 13 -5.20 -18.01 -12.13
C ASP A 13 -3.87 -18.23 -11.35
N LYS A 14 -2.71 -18.15 -12.03
CA LYS A 14 -1.39 -18.21 -11.40
C LYS A 14 -1.14 -17.04 -10.44
N ILE A 15 -1.42 -15.81 -10.85
CA ILE A 15 -1.30 -14.62 -9.99
C ILE A 15 -2.18 -14.83 -8.75
N ALA A 16 -3.43 -15.28 -8.93
CA ALA A 16 -4.38 -15.46 -7.84
C ALA A 16 -3.96 -16.56 -6.85
N SER A 17 -3.41 -17.69 -7.33
CA SER A 17 -2.86 -18.71 -6.44
C SER A 17 -1.64 -18.19 -5.68
N THR A 18 -0.69 -17.54 -6.36
CA THR A 18 0.51 -17.01 -5.70
C THR A 18 0.17 -15.94 -4.64
N PHE A 19 -0.83 -15.08 -4.89
CA PHE A 19 -1.31 -14.13 -3.87
C PHE A 19 -1.86 -14.85 -2.63
N LYS A 20 -2.56 -15.98 -2.79
CA LYS A 20 -3.08 -16.75 -1.64
C LYS A 20 -1.98 -17.46 -0.85
N ASP A 21 -0.96 -17.95 -1.55
CA ASP A 21 0.13 -18.72 -0.94
C ASP A 21 1.24 -17.84 -0.36
N THR A 22 1.22 -16.53 -0.65
CA THR A 22 2.20 -15.58 -0.11
C THR A 22 1.95 -15.31 1.36
N PHE A 23 3.00 -15.34 2.17
CA PHE A 23 2.93 -14.94 3.57
C PHE A 23 2.93 -13.41 3.69
N TYR A 24 1.92 -12.88 4.39
CA TYR A 24 1.81 -11.44 4.67
C TYR A 24 2.08 -11.15 6.15
N PRO A 25 2.67 -9.99 6.49
CA PRO A 25 2.74 -9.53 7.87
C PRO A 25 1.34 -9.44 8.50
N SER A 26 1.23 -9.69 9.81
CA SER A 26 -0.04 -9.66 10.55
C SER A 26 -0.74 -8.29 10.52
N SER A 27 -0.01 -7.19 10.24
CA SER A 27 -0.56 -5.84 10.01
C SER A 27 -1.29 -5.69 8.68
N THR A 28 -1.29 -6.71 7.84
CA THR A 28 -1.93 -6.66 6.52
C THR A 28 -3.41 -6.94 6.67
N PHE A 29 -4.21 -5.90 6.90
CA PHE A 29 -5.63 -6.04 7.25
C PHE A 29 -6.54 -6.56 6.12
N ARG A 30 -6.10 -6.57 4.85
CA ARG A 30 -6.92 -7.00 3.70
C ARG A 30 -6.12 -7.64 2.58
N ILE A 31 -6.01 -8.97 2.58
CA ILE A 31 -5.45 -9.70 1.44
C ILE A 31 -6.31 -9.40 0.18
N PRO A 32 -5.70 -9.09 -0.97
CA PRO A 32 -6.44 -8.83 -2.20
C PRO A 32 -7.40 -9.98 -2.54
N ARG A 33 -8.62 -9.64 -2.98
CA ARG A 33 -9.62 -10.61 -3.44
C ARG A 33 -9.16 -11.34 -4.71
N ASP A 34 -10.04 -12.16 -5.31
CA ASP A 34 -9.77 -12.75 -6.64
C ASP A 34 -9.59 -11.61 -7.66
N LEU A 35 -8.56 -11.71 -8.50
CA LEU A 35 -8.23 -10.75 -9.56
C LEU A 35 -9.36 -10.51 -10.56
N LYS A 36 -10.30 -11.44 -10.66
CA LYS A 36 -11.55 -11.20 -11.43
C LYS A 36 -12.31 -9.98 -10.92
N LEU A 37 -12.13 -9.61 -9.66
CA LEU A 37 -12.74 -8.45 -9.01
C LEU A 37 -11.83 -7.22 -9.04
N TYR A 38 -10.71 -7.23 -9.78
CA TYR A 38 -9.74 -6.13 -9.82
C TYR A 38 -10.39 -4.75 -10.06
N SER A 39 -11.43 -4.67 -10.90
CA SER A 39 -12.16 -3.44 -11.21
C SER A 39 -12.85 -2.81 -9.99
N VAL A 40 -13.10 -3.58 -8.93
CA VAL A 40 -13.75 -3.13 -7.69
C VAL A 40 -12.83 -3.26 -6.47
N TYR A 41 -11.52 -3.37 -6.68
CA TYR A 41 -10.55 -3.37 -5.59
C TYR A 41 -10.57 -2.03 -4.86
N LYS A 42 -10.53 -2.11 -3.54
CA LYS A 42 -10.35 -0.93 -2.69
C LYS A 42 -8.88 -0.53 -2.68
N ALA A 43 -8.60 0.71 -2.31
CA ALA A 43 -7.24 1.25 -2.27
C ALA A 43 -6.27 0.40 -1.41
N ASN A 44 -6.69 -0.13 -0.26
CA ASN A 44 -5.85 -1.03 0.56
C ASN A 44 -5.45 -2.31 -0.18
N GLU A 45 -6.35 -2.89 -0.97
CA GLU A 45 -6.03 -4.10 -1.76
C GLU A 45 -5.05 -3.76 -2.88
N LEU A 46 -5.23 -2.61 -3.54
CA LEU A 46 -4.30 -2.11 -4.55
C LEU A 46 -2.92 -1.80 -3.95
N LYS A 47 -2.86 -1.27 -2.72
CA LYS A 47 -1.61 -1.04 -1.99
C LYS A 47 -0.87 -2.34 -1.74
N ILE A 48 -1.54 -3.37 -1.23
CA ILE A 48 -0.91 -4.68 -0.98
C ILE A 48 -0.49 -5.34 -2.29
N PHE A 49 -1.33 -5.25 -3.31
CA PHE A 49 -1.01 -5.73 -4.65
C PHE A 49 0.24 -5.06 -5.23
N LEU A 50 0.40 -3.75 -5.03
CA LEU A 50 1.58 -3.01 -5.45
C LEU A 50 2.82 -3.42 -4.64
N LEU A 51 2.72 -3.44 -3.31
CA LEU A 51 3.84 -3.74 -2.43
C LEU A 51 4.32 -5.18 -2.59
N PHE A 52 3.45 -6.16 -2.76
CA PHE A 52 3.84 -7.58 -2.86
C PHE A 52 3.90 -8.10 -4.30
N GLY A 53 3.47 -7.32 -5.27
CA GLY A 53 3.44 -7.74 -6.68
C GLY A 53 4.81 -8.14 -7.24
N PHE A 54 5.92 -7.70 -6.64
CA PHE A 54 7.27 -8.06 -7.09
C PHE A 54 7.59 -9.56 -6.89
N LEU A 55 6.93 -10.23 -5.95
CA LEU A 55 7.06 -11.68 -5.79
C LEU A 55 6.32 -12.42 -6.91
N ILE A 56 5.28 -11.80 -7.43
CA ILE A 56 4.22 -12.47 -8.20
C ILE A 56 4.43 -12.26 -9.70
N PHE A 57 4.85 -11.06 -10.10
CA PHE A 57 4.99 -10.70 -11.51
C PHE A 57 6.29 -11.15 -12.18
N ASN A 58 7.26 -11.66 -11.41
CA ASN A 58 8.58 -12.03 -11.92
C ASN A 58 8.52 -13.06 -13.07
N GLU A 59 7.57 -13.99 -13.01
CA GLU A 59 7.43 -15.07 -13.98
C GLU A 59 6.27 -14.85 -14.96
N ILE A 60 5.65 -13.68 -14.95
CA ILE A 60 4.40 -13.40 -15.67
C ILE A 60 4.57 -12.20 -16.58
N LEU A 61 5.22 -11.15 -16.09
CA LEU A 61 5.54 -9.99 -16.92
C LEU A 61 6.81 -10.25 -17.73
N THR A 62 6.81 -9.78 -18.98
CA THR A 62 8.04 -9.71 -19.78
C THR A 62 9.12 -8.91 -19.03
N PRO A 63 10.41 -9.22 -19.16
CA PRO A 63 11.49 -8.60 -18.39
C PRO A 63 11.43 -7.06 -18.34
N GLY A 64 11.20 -6.40 -19.48
CA GLY A 64 11.12 -4.93 -19.54
C GLY A 64 9.94 -4.32 -18.77
N ARG A 65 8.79 -5.01 -18.74
CA ARG A 65 7.60 -4.60 -17.97
C ARG A 65 7.75 -4.92 -16.49
N TYR A 66 8.41 -6.03 -16.18
CA TYR A 66 8.70 -6.40 -14.81
C TYR A 66 9.67 -5.40 -14.16
N ASP A 67 10.77 -5.07 -14.83
CA ASP A 67 11.72 -4.04 -14.35
C ASP A 67 11.03 -2.70 -14.14
N HIS A 68 10.15 -2.31 -15.08
CA HIS A 68 9.36 -1.09 -14.95
C HIS A 68 8.42 -1.15 -13.74
N PHE A 69 7.71 -2.25 -13.54
CA PHE A 69 6.88 -2.45 -12.35
C PHE A 69 7.70 -2.36 -11.05
N LEU A 70 8.92 -2.91 -11.03
CA LEU A 70 9.79 -2.86 -9.85
C LEU A 70 10.19 -1.43 -9.47
N CYS A 71 10.37 -0.53 -10.43
CA CYS A 71 10.62 0.88 -10.13
C CYS A 71 9.50 1.46 -9.24
N LEU A 72 8.24 1.21 -9.61
CA LEU A 72 7.10 1.68 -8.83
C LEU A 72 6.96 0.95 -7.49
N ALA A 73 7.10 -0.39 -7.49
CA ALA A 73 6.96 -1.18 -6.27
C ALA A 73 8.02 -0.81 -5.22
N PHE A 74 9.27 -0.62 -5.63
CA PHE A 74 10.33 -0.22 -4.71
C PHE A 74 10.22 1.23 -4.26
N ALA A 75 9.80 2.14 -5.14
CA ALA A 75 9.47 3.50 -4.70
C ALA A 75 8.37 3.49 -3.64
N ALA A 76 7.32 2.68 -3.82
CA ALA A 76 6.24 2.53 -2.84
C ALA A 76 6.73 1.96 -1.49
N HIS A 77 7.62 0.97 -1.50
CA HIS A 77 8.23 0.46 -0.25
C HIS A 77 9.03 1.53 0.47
N LEU A 78 9.84 2.31 -0.25
CA LEU A 78 10.61 3.40 0.33
C LEU A 78 9.68 4.46 0.93
N ILE A 79 8.64 4.88 0.22
CA ILE A 79 7.62 5.84 0.70
C ILE A 79 6.98 5.37 2.01
N GLU A 80 6.73 4.07 2.18
CA GLU A 80 6.10 3.50 3.38
C GLU A 80 7.08 3.28 4.55
N THR A 81 8.39 3.37 4.31
CA THR A 81 9.41 3.13 5.33
C THR A 81 9.40 4.25 6.38
N SER A 82 9.69 3.97 7.64
CA SER A 82 9.64 4.99 8.71
C SER A 82 10.78 6.01 8.65
N THR A 83 11.92 5.66 8.05
CA THR A 83 13.12 6.49 7.98
C THR A 83 13.29 7.12 6.60
N HIS A 84 13.30 8.45 6.56
CA HIS A 84 13.50 9.22 5.35
C HIS A 84 14.65 10.20 5.51
N ASP A 85 15.76 9.89 4.86
CA ASP A 85 16.90 10.78 4.73
C ASP A 85 16.99 11.33 3.29
N GLN A 86 17.97 12.19 3.05
CA GLN A 86 18.18 12.78 1.72
C GLN A 86 18.51 11.72 0.66
N SER A 87 19.14 10.59 1.04
CA SER A 87 19.43 9.49 0.13
C SER A 87 18.15 8.75 -0.29
N THR A 88 17.25 8.45 0.66
CA THR A 88 15.95 7.83 0.41
C THR A 88 15.07 8.71 -0.48
N HIS A 89 15.09 10.03 -0.27
CA HIS A 89 14.38 10.97 -1.14
C HIS A 89 14.90 10.90 -2.58
N HIS A 90 16.23 10.90 -2.77
CA HIS A 90 16.84 10.79 -4.10
C HIS A 90 16.50 9.45 -4.77
N ASP A 91 16.52 8.38 -3.99
CA ASP A 91 16.14 7.02 -4.39
C ASP A 91 14.70 6.97 -4.93
N ILE A 92 13.73 7.47 -4.15
CA ILE A 92 12.31 7.52 -4.54
C ILE A 92 12.15 8.35 -5.82
N HIS A 93 12.75 9.55 -5.85
CA HIS A 93 12.63 10.44 -7.00
C HIS A 93 13.16 9.78 -8.29
N ASN A 94 14.34 9.17 -8.24
CA ASN A 94 14.93 8.52 -9.40
C ASN A 94 14.10 7.32 -9.89
N LEU A 95 13.59 6.49 -8.98
CA LEU A 95 12.75 5.34 -9.32
C LEU A 95 11.44 5.79 -9.99
N LEU A 96 10.78 6.81 -9.46
CA LEU A 96 9.52 7.32 -10.03
C LEU A 96 9.73 8.07 -11.34
N HIS A 97 10.84 8.79 -11.47
CA HIS A 97 11.20 9.45 -12.73
C HIS A 97 11.49 8.41 -13.83
N GLU A 98 12.24 7.35 -13.52
CA GLU A 98 12.51 6.24 -14.45
C GLU A 98 11.24 5.47 -14.83
N PHE A 99 10.32 5.30 -13.88
CA PHE A 99 9.01 4.75 -14.16
C PHE A 99 8.24 5.63 -15.17
N TYR A 100 8.18 6.93 -14.92
CA TYR A 100 7.48 7.86 -15.81
C TYR A 100 8.07 7.90 -17.23
N THR A 101 9.40 8.00 -17.37
CA THR A 101 10.06 8.11 -18.70
C THR A 101 9.82 6.88 -19.57
N ARG A 102 9.79 5.69 -18.96
CA ARG A 102 9.57 4.42 -19.66
C ARG A 102 8.11 4.07 -19.87
N PHE A 103 7.19 4.75 -19.19
CA PHE A 103 5.76 4.45 -19.25
C PHE A 103 5.23 4.51 -20.69
N GLU A 104 5.58 5.54 -21.45
CA GLU A 104 5.09 5.71 -22.82
C GLU A 104 5.59 4.67 -23.80
N LEU A 105 6.83 4.21 -23.59
CA LEU A 105 7.45 3.16 -24.41
C LEU A 105 6.78 1.81 -24.19
N LEU A 106 6.30 1.55 -22.97
CA LEU A 106 5.74 0.25 -22.58
C LEU A 106 4.21 0.18 -22.66
N TYR A 107 3.53 1.32 -22.58
CA TYR A 107 2.07 1.41 -22.53
C TYR A 107 1.52 2.48 -23.48
N THR A 108 0.59 2.09 -24.35
CA THR A 108 -0.03 2.98 -25.35
C THR A 108 -1.06 3.97 -24.75
N LYS A 109 -1.34 3.87 -23.44
CA LYS A 109 -2.48 4.56 -22.79
C LYS A 109 -2.12 5.99 -22.37
N LYS A 110 -2.06 6.91 -23.35
CA LYS A 110 -1.65 8.32 -23.16
C LYS A 110 -2.46 9.08 -22.09
N GLN A 111 -3.71 8.72 -21.85
CA GLN A 111 -4.58 9.35 -20.85
C GLN A 111 -4.10 9.19 -19.40
N ALA A 112 -3.26 8.19 -19.11
CA ALA A 112 -2.73 7.97 -17.77
C ALA A 112 -1.55 8.90 -17.42
N LYS A 113 -0.93 9.57 -18.41
CA LYS A 113 0.29 10.36 -18.20
C LYS A 113 0.20 11.40 -17.08
N PRO A 114 -0.89 12.20 -16.95
CA PRO A 114 -0.94 13.22 -15.90
C PRO A 114 -0.91 12.60 -14.51
N VAL A 115 -1.61 11.48 -14.32
CA VAL A 115 -1.62 10.72 -13.07
C VAL A 115 -0.24 10.14 -12.78
N ILE A 116 0.42 9.56 -13.79
CA ILE A 116 1.76 9.00 -13.64
C ILE A 116 2.81 10.09 -13.37
N TYR A 117 2.69 11.25 -14.02
CA TYR A 117 3.58 12.39 -13.79
C TYR A 117 3.46 12.90 -12.35
N ALA A 118 2.23 12.99 -11.83
CA ALA A 118 1.99 13.40 -10.45
C ALA A 118 2.68 12.48 -9.42
N LEU A 119 2.94 11.21 -9.76
CA LEU A 119 3.66 10.30 -8.87
C LEU A 119 5.07 10.81 -8.55
N ILE A 120 5.76 11.48 -9.47
CA ILE A 120 7.14 11.97 -9.28
C ILE A 120 7.23 12.87 -8.03
N HIS A 121 6.20 13.70 -7.79
CA HIS A 121 6.13 14.59 -6.62
C HIS A 121 5.96 13.86 -5.28
N SER A 122 5.72 12.54 -5.29
CA SER A 122 5.60 11.76 -4.06
C SER A 122 6.88 11.78 -3.23
N ALA A 123 8.06 11.93 -3.87
CA ALA A 123 9.33 12.10 -3.17
C ALA A 123 9.35 13.38 -2.31
N ASP A 124 8.80 14.48 -2.83
CA ASP A 124 8.71 15.77 -2.12
C ASP A 124 7.65 15.71 -1.01
N THR A 125 6.51 15.07 -1.28
CA THR A 125 5.45 14.84 -0.27
C THR A 125 6.02 14.08 0.92
N VAL A 126 6.76 13.00 0.67
CA VAL A 126 7.39 12.22 1.73
C VAL A 126 8.43 13.02 2.50
N LYS A 127 9.26 13.81 1.80
CA LYS A 127 10.23 14.70 2.45
C LYS A 127 9.57 15.73 3.38
N LYS A 128 8.36 16.18 3.04
CA LYS A 128 7.64 17.21 3.79
C LYS A 128 6.77 16.65 4.93
N TYR A 129 6.09 15.53 4.70
CA TYR A 129 5.07 14.98 5.60
C TYR A 129 5.47 13.66 6.27
N GLY A 130 6.65 13.13 5.92
CA GLY A 130 7.14 11.85 6.40
C GLY A 130 6.56 10.66 5.62
N PRO A 131 6.55 9.46 6.20
CA PRO A 131 6.11 8.24 5.54
C PRO A 131 4.68 8.29 4.97
N GLY A 132 4.41 7.48 3.95
CA GLY A 132 3.14 7.43 3.22
C GLY A 132 1.90 7.21 4.08
N HIS A 133 2.03 6.48 5.19
CA HIS A 133 0.93 6.25 6.12
C HIS A 133 0.50 7.51 6.88
N ASN A 134 1.37 8.51 7.05
CA ASN A 134 1.07 9.73 7.81
C ASN A 134 0.02 10.64 7.14
N TYR A 135 -0.04 10.60 5.81
CA TYR A 135 -0.92 11.47 5.02
C TYR A 135 -1.92 10.65 4.18
N SER A 136 -2.03 9.36 4.45
CA SER A 136 -3.03 8.51 3.82
C SER A 136 -4.43 8.80 4.38
N THR A 137 -5.45 8.74 3.52
CA THR A 137 -6.85 8.88 3.93
C THR A 137 -7.43 7.59 4.52
N PHE A 138 -6.68 6.47 4.54
CA PHE A 138 -7.23 5.17 4.94
C PHE A 138 -7.75 5.12 6.38
N GLU A 139 -7.00 5.70 7.32
CA GLU A 139 -7.41 5.77 8.73
C GLU A 139 -8.61 6.70 8.88
N PHE A 140 -8.55 7.87 8.23
CA PHE A 140 -9.66 8.84 8.23
C PHE A 140 -10.96 8.23 7.69
N GLU A 141 -10.93 7.59 6.51
CA GLU A 141 -12.09 6.93 5.91
C GLU A 141 -12.63 5.80 6.78
N SER A 142 -11.75 5.04 7.43
CA SER A 142 -12.14 3.97 8.35
C SER A 142 -12.85 4.53 9.58
N THR A 143 -12.32 5.61 10.17
CA THR A 143 -12.92 6.32 11.30
C THR A 143 -14.27 6.92 10.92
N VAL A 144 -14.37 7.61 9.78
CA VAL A 144 -15.65 8.15 9.27
C VAL A 144 -16.66 7.03 9.07
N ALA A 145 -16.27 5.90 8.48
CA ALA A 145 -17.16 4.75 8.31
C ALA A 145 -17.67 4.21 9.65
N THR A 146 -16.81 4.11 10.67
CA THR A 146 -17.23 3.72 12.03
C THR A 146 -18.21 4.73 12.63
N LEU A 147 -17.92 6.03 12.52
CA LEU A 147 -18.80 7.09 13.03
C LEU A 147 -20.17 7.12 12.33
N THR A 148 -20.22 6.87 11.02
CA THR A 148 -21.51 6.81 10.32
C THR A 148 -22.39 5.64 10.76
N ARG A 149 -21.80 4.53 11.24
CA ARG A 149 -22.55 3.36 11.74
C ARG A 149 -23.14 3.58 13.13
N THR A 150 -22.63 4.54 13.90
CA THR A 150 -23.17 4.85 15.23
C THR A 150 -24.40 5.77 15.16
N ILE A 151 -24.76 6.25 13.97
CA ILE A 151 -25.98 7.01 13.73
C ILE A 151 -27.14 6.02 13.61
N HIS A 152 -28.04 6.03 14.59
CA HIS A 152 -29.22 5.18 14.64
C HIS A 152 -30.46 5.90 14.10
N ASN A 153 -30.54 7.22 14.25
CA ASN A 153 -31.70 8.01 13.83
C ASN A 153 -31.34 8.98 12.70
N GLY A 154 -32.11 8.96 11.61
CA GLY A 154 -31.93 9.89 10.48
C GLY A 154 -32.26 11.36 10.81
N ASN A 155 -32.75 11.65 12.02
CA ASN A 155 -33.08 13.00 12.46
C ASN A 155 -31.87 13.66 13.13
N LYS A 156 -31.34 14.72 12.48
CA LYS A 156 -30.15 15.47 12.91
C LYS A 156 -28.88 14.59 13.05
N PRO A 157 -28.48 13.87 11.97
CA PRO A 157 -27.36 12.94 12.00
C PRO A 157 -26.05 13.58 12.46
N THR A 158 -25.83 14.87 12.17
CA THR A 158 -24.64 15.61 12.59
C THR A 158 -24.55 15.78 14.12
N VAL A 159 -25.69 16.00 14.79
CA VAL A 159 -25.75 16.13 16.26
C VAL A 159 -25.50 14.77 16.91
N GLU A 160 -26.10 13.72 16.34
CA GLU A 160 -25.87 12.34 16.80
C GLU A 160 -24.41 11.91 16.63
N MET A 161 -23.79 12.22 15.48
CA MET A 161 -22.35 12.01 15.27
C MET A 161 -21.50 12.71 16.32
N LEU A 162 -21.76 13.99 16.60
CA LEU A 162 -20.99 14.75 17.60
C LEU A 162 -21.10 14.14 18.99
N ASN A 163 -22.32 13.76 19.41
CA ASN A 163 -22.53 13.11 20.70
C ASN A 163 -21.82 11.76 20.78
N ASN A 164 -21.83 10.98 19.70
CA ASN A 164 -21.15 9.68 19.65
C ASN A 164 -19.63 9.83 19.68
N VAL A 165 -19.06 10.84 19.02
CA VAL A 165 -17.62 11.15 19.11
C VAL A 165 -17.24 11.51 20.55
N ASP A 166 -18.01 12.36 21.21
CA ASP A 166 -17.79 12.76 22.60
C ASP A 166 -17.88 11.55 23.55
N LEU A 167 -18.86 10.68 23.36
CA LEU A 167 -18.98 9.42 24.10
C LEU A 167 -17.77 8.50 23.88
N LEU A 168 -17.36 8.29 22.63
CA LEU A 168 -16.20 7.46 22.28
C LEU A 168 -14.90 7.99 22.89
N GLN A 169 -14.71 9.32 22.86
CA GLN A 169 -13.56 9.97 23.47
C GLN A 169 -13.57 9.79 25.00
N LYS A 170 -14.73 9.98 25.65
CA LYS A 170 -14.88 9.76 27.10
C LYS A 170 -14.63 8.31 27.48
N THR A 171 -15.13 7.34 26.71
CA THR A 171 -14.87 5.92 26.96
C THR A 171 -13.41 5.57 26.76
N TRP A 172 -12.75 6.10 25.73
CA TRP A 172 -11.33 5.87 25.48
C TRP A 172 -10.45 6.43 26.62
N LEU A 173 -10.79 7.62 27.13
CA LEU A 173 -10.10 8.19 28.29
C LEU A 173 -10.30 7.34 29.55
N ALA A 174 -11.50 6.80 29.75
CA ALA A 174 -11.80 5.93 30.90
C ALA A 174 -11.13 4.54 30.81
N THR A 175 -10.96 3.97 29.61
CA THR A 175 -10.31 2.66 29.43
C THR A 175 -8.78 2.73 29.48
N ASN A 176 -8.20 3.90 29.19
CA ASN A 176 -6.76 4.17 29.33
C ASN A 176 -6.37 4.72 30.71
N ASP A 177 -7.33 4.81 31.65
CA ASP A 177 -7.05 5.07 33.05
C ASP A 177 -6.45 3.80 33.70
N PRO A 178 -5.24 3.87 34.30
CA PRO A 178 -4.58 2.73 34.92
C PRO A 178 -5.33 2.14 36.13
N SER A 179 -6.39 2.79 36.62
CA SER A 179 -7.26 2.31 37.70
C SER A 179 -8.44 1.44 37.24
N PHE A 180 -8.65 1.28 35.93
CA PHE A 180 -9.80 0.56 35.35
C PHE A 180 -9.52 -0.96 35.21
N PRO A 181 -10.49 -1.86 35.49
CA PRO A 181 -10.26 -3.30 35.49
C PRO A 181 -9.84 -3.87 34.11
N TYR A 182 -8.73 -4.61 34.11
CA TYR A 182 -7.98 -5.17 32.97
C TYR A 182 -8.82 -6.03 32.00
N GLU A 183 -9.93 -6.62 32.46
CA GLU A 183 -10.76 -7.53 31.65
C GLU A 183 -11.49 -6.84 30.48
N MET A 184 -11.61 -5.50 30.48
CA MET A 184 -12.23 -4.74 29.38
C MET A 184 -11.22 -4.14 28.39
N GLN A 185 -9.91 -4.14 28.71
CA GLN A 185 -8.84 -3.63 27.84
C GLN A 185 -8.59 -4.53 26.61
N LEU A 186 -9.09 -5.77 26.62
CA LEU A 186 -8.97 -6.72 25.51
C LEU A 186 -9.85 -6.35 24.30
N PHE A 187 -10.92 -5.57 24.49
CA PHE A 187 -11.80 -5.15 23.39
C PHE A 187 -11.15 -4.06 22.51
N ASP A 188 -10.29 -3.22 23.10
CA ASP A 188 -9.60 -2.13 22.40
C ASP A 188 -8.36 -2.62 21.63
N HIS A 189 -7.80 -3.77 22.03
CA HIS A 189 -6.70 -4.41 21.31
C HIS A 189 -7.08 -4.97 19.94
N GLN A 190 -8.39 -5.16 19.69
CA GLN A 190 -8.92 -5.50 18.36
C GLN A 190 -9.16 -4.26 17.47
N ILE A 191 -9.22 -3.05 18.06
CA ILE A 191 -9.45 -1.79 17.34
C ILE A 191 -8.11 -1.12 16.98
N HIS A 192 -7.14 -1.12 17.92
CA HIS A 192 -5.81 -0.55 17.72
C HIS A 192 -4.76 -1.65 17.74
N GLY A 193 -4.49 -2.21 16.55
CA GLY A 193 -3.45 -3.22 16.36
C GLY A 193 -2.09 -2.73 16.85
N ASN A 194 -1.57 -3.43 17.87
CA ASN A 194 -0.19 -3.33 18.34
C ASN A 194 0.76 -3.60 17.18
N ILE A 195 1.51 -2.58 16.75
CA ILE A 195 2.59 -2.74 15.76
C ILE A 195 3.93 -2.41 16.43
N ARG A 196 4.60 -3.44 16.93
CA ARG A 196 6.06 -3.51 16.98
C ARG A 196 6.47 -4.52 15.91
N TYR A 197 7.09 -4.08 14.81
CA TYR A 197 7.73 -4.99 13.85
C TYR A 197 9.25 -4.92 13.97
N SER A 198 9.83 -6.08 14.27
CA SER A 198 11.10 -6.51 13.71
C SER A 198 10.81 -7.15 12.34
N ALA A 199 11.41 -6.64 11.26
CA ALA A 199 11.24 -7.17 9.92
C ALA A 199 11.76 -8.63 9.80
N PRO A 200 11.08 -9.52 9.05
CA PRO A 200 11.62 -10.83 8.73
C PRO A 200 12.81 -10.68 7.77
N THR A 201 13.98 -11.12 8.24
CA THR A 201 15.30 -11.05 7.57
C THR A 201 15.33 -11.59 6.13
N CYS A 202 14.46 -12.55 5.79
CA CYS A 202 14.40 -13.15 4.45
C CYS A 202 13.88 -12.22 3.34
N LEU A 203 12.84 -11.42 3.61
CA LEU A 203 12.25 -10.52 2.61
C LEU A 203 13.12 -9.28 2.41
N SER A 204 13.78 -8.79 3.47
CA SER A 204 14.76 -7.72 3.36
C SER A 204 15.95 -8.14 2.49
N ASP A 205 16.39 -9.40 2.54
CA ASP A 205 17.53 -9.87 1.74
C ASP A 205 17.21 -9.95 0.25
N LEU A 206 16.04 -10.47 -0.11
CA LEU A 206 15.58 -10.50 -1.51
C LEU A 206 15.32 -9.08 -2.04
N TYR A 207 14.73 -8.22 -1.21
CA TYR A 207 14.54 -6.79 -1.47
C TYR A 207 15.89 -6.10 -1.72
N ASN A 208 16.88 -6.29 -0.84
CA ASN A 208 18.20 -5.69 -0.95
C ASN A 208 18.98 -6.19 -2.16
N GLN A 209 18.93 -7.49 -2.48
CA GLN A 209 19.55 -8.04 -3.70
C GLN A 209 18.93 -7.48 -4.98
N ARG A 210 17.60 -7.34 -5.02
CA ARG A 210 16.89 -6.80 -6.19
C ARG A 210 17.03 -5.28 -6.30
N LYS A 211 17.02 -4.55 -5.17
CA LYS A 211 17.40 -3.13 -5.07
C LYS A 211 18.78 -2.95 -5.71
N ALA A 212 19.80 -3.64 -5.22
CA ALA A 212 21.16 -3.54 -5.75
C ALA A 212 21.27 -3.80 -7.27
N ARG A 213 20.52 -4.78 -7.81
CA ARG A 213 20.46 -5.03 -9.26
C ARG A 213 19.86 -3.87 -10.05
N LEU A 214 18.75 -3.28 -9.59
CA LEU A 214 18.13 -2.15 -10.28
C LEU A 214 18.99 -0.89 -10.19
N TYR A 215 19.60 -0.60 -9.04
CA TYR A 215 20.53 0.54 -8.92
C TYR A 215 21.69 0.41 -9.89
N LYS A 216 22.30 -0.78 -10.01
CA LYS A 216 23.36 -1.03 -10.99
C LYS A 216 22.88 -0.82 -12.42
N LYS A 217 21.66 -1.28 -12.75
CA LYS A 217 21.08 -1.14 -14.10
C LYS A 217 20.70 0.30 -14.43
N CYS A 218 20.23 1.07 -13.46
CA CYS A 218 19.94 2.50 -13.63
C CYS A 218 21.23 3.34 -13.75
N LEU A 219 22.28 2.99 -13.00
CA LEU A 219 23.60 3.63 -13.14
C LEU A 219 24.27 3.31 -14.48
N SER A 220 24.14 2.08 -14.99
CA SER A 220 24.78 1.66 -16.25
C SER A 220 24.14 2.26 -17.52
N ILE A 221 22.99 2.93 -17.40
CA ILE A 221 22.32 3.63 -18.51
C ILE A 221 22.78 5.10 -18.58
N ARG A 222 23.58 5.57 -17.61
CA ARG A 222 24.16 6.94 -17.55
C ARG A 222 25.65 7.01 -17.94
N LEU A 223 26.23 5.95 -18.49
CA LEU A 223 27.57 5.93 -19.10
C LEU A 223 27.46 5.45 -20.55
#